data_AF-A0A2V1DMW6-F1
#
_entry.id   AF-A0A2V1DMW6-F1
#
_cell.length_a   1.000
_cell.length_b   1.000
_cell.length_c   1.000
_cell.angle_alpha   90.00
_cell.angle_beta   90.00
_cell.angle_gamma   90.00
#
_symmetry.space_group_name_H-M   'P 1'
#
loop_
_entity.id
_entity.type
_entity.pdbx_description
1 polymer ?
#
loop_
_entity_poly.entity_id
_entity_poly.type
_entity_poly.pdbx_seq_one_letter_code
_entity_poly.pdbx_strand_id
1 'polypeptide(L)'
;MADSDTAFRCNSCNKTGTEVCNICKGVSYCSKECQRADWPTHQLLCEDFAGFDVSSRPTDEHVLAILFPVSAKKPKLIWLHCVWKDDEDRRYQSPCDALKVFLGSSGSVETTGVLYNSKLERNLETTVDICCRTAFLIDGSVSNECTATITAIEGENKVDWRGPIVAYSRCGLDIDAPACKDITMADFRHITDYLRTY
;
A
#
# COMPACT_ATOMS: atom_id res chain seq x y z
N MET A 1 -12.97 -28.25 21.22
CA MET A 1 -13.79 -28.16 20.00
C MET A 1 -13.49 -26.81 19.38
N ALA A 2 -12.93 -26.86 18.16
CA ALA A 2 -12.61 -25.77 17.23
C ALA A 2 -11.87 -24.54 17.78
N ASP A 3 -10.54 -24.62 17.86
CA ASP A 3 -9.73 -23.44 17.53
C ASP A 3 -9.57 -23.48 16.01
N SER A 4 -10.37 -22.67 15.32
CA SER A 4 -10.31 -22.54 13.87
C SER A 4 -9.00 -21.82 13.56
N ASP A 5 -7.96 -22.61 13.32
CA ASP A 5 -6.69 -22.18 12.75
C ASP A 5 -6.98 -21.50 11.40
N THR A 6 -7.29 -20.20 11.43
CA THR A 6 -7.38 -19.37 10.22
C THR A 6 -5.98 -19.27 9.67
N ALA A 7 -5.64 -20.26 8.86
CA ALA A 7 -4.46 -20.33 8.04
C ALA A 7 -4.35 -19.05 7.19
N PHE A 8 -3.54 -18.09 7.66
CA PHE A 8 -3.22 -16.90 6.89
C PHE A 8 -2.35 -17.29 5.69
N ARG A 9 -2.51 -16.60 4.55
CA ARG A 9 -1.65 -16.83 3.38
C ARG A 9 -0.25 -16.30 3.66
N CYS A 10 0.78 -17.03 3.21
CA CYS A 10 2.16 -16.56 3.27
C CYS A 10 2.30 -15.22 2.53
N ASN A 11 3.01 -14.26 3.10
CA ASN A 11 3.18 -12.94 2.47
C ASN A 11 4.03 -13.01 1.20
N SER A 12 4.96 -13.97 1.14
CA SER A 12 5.97 -14.07 0.08
C SER A 12 5.64 -15.10 -1.01
N CYS A 13 4.61 -15.94 -0.82
CA CYS A 13 4.20 -16.97 -1.77
C CYS A 13 2.72 -17.34 -1.58
N ASN A 14 2.24 -18.40 -2.24
CA ASN A 14 0.83 -18.82 -2.17
C ASN A 14 0.55 -19.97 -1.18
N LYS A 15 1.57 -20.42 -0.43
CA LYS A 15 1.38 -21.46 0.60
C LYS A 15 0.71 -20.90 1.85
N THR A 16 0.12 -21.79 2.64
CA THR A 16 -0.35 -21.49 3.99
C THR A 16 0.80 -20.99 4.86
N GLY A 17 0.63 -19.84 5.46
CA GLY A 17 1.52 -19.31 6.49
C GLY A 17 1.28 -19.99 7.83
N THR A 18 2.37 -20.31 8.51
CA THR A 18 2.37 -21.03 9.79
C THR A 18 3.07 -20.21 10.88
N GLU A 19 3.88 -19.22 10.49
CA GLU A 19 4.61 -18.36 11.41
C GLU A 19 4.25 -16.89 11.13
N VAL A 20 3.76 -16.19 12.16
CA VAL A 20 3.43 -14.75 12.07
C VAL A 20 4.69 -13.92 12.32
N CYS A 21 4.86 -12.79 11.62
CA CYS A 21 5.95 -11.87 11.91
C CYS A 21 5.94 -11.44 13.39
N ASN A 22 7.06 -11.60 14.09
CA ASN A 22 7.11 -11.36 15.53
C ASN A 22 7.10 -9.88 15.95
N ILE A 23 7.27 -8.96 15.00
CA ILE A 23 7.30 -7.52 15.25
C ILE A 23 5.92 -6.92 14.94
N CYS A 24 5.53 -6.85 13.65
CA CYS A 24 4.26 -6.22 13.26
C CYS A 24 3.01 -7.07 13.49
N LYS A 25 3.15 -8.40 13.61
CA LYS A 25 2.04 -9.36 13.71
C LYS A 25 1.01 -9.33 12.57
N GLY A 26 1.22 -8.51 11.54
CA GLY A 26 0.25 -8.25 10.47
C GLY A 26 0.36 -9.16 9.24
N VAL A 27 1.36 -10.04 9.17
CA VAL A 27 1.55 -11.00 8.07
C VAL A 27 2.10 -12.32 8.58
N SER A 28 1.88 -13.38 7.79
CA SER A 28 2.38 -14.73 8.05
C SER A 28 3.32 -15.21 6.97
N TYR A 29 4.16 -16.19 7.29
CA TYR A 29 5.08 -16.85 6.38
C TYR A 29 4.98 -18.36 6.53
N CYS A 30 5.17 -19.09 5.44
CA CYS A 30 5.21 -20.56 5.49
C CYS A 30 6.58 -21.10 5.94
N SER A 31 7.61 -20.25 5.95
CA SER A 31 8.97 -20.61 6.38
C SER A 31 9.84 -19.37 6.62
N LYS A 32 10.96 -19.56 7.33
CA LYS A 32 11.98 -18.52 7.56
C LYS A 32 12.63 -18.02 6.27
N GLU A 33 12.72 -18.85 5.24
CA GLU A 33 13.22 -18.46 3.93
C GLU A 33 12.27 -17.45 3.27
N CYS A 34 10.96 -17.69 3.33
CA CYS A 34 9.96 -16.73 2.83
C CYS A 34 10.01 -15.40 3.60
N GLN A 35 10.20 -15.46 4.93
CA GLN A 35 10.37 -14.24 5.73
C GLN A 35 11.64 -13.47 5.35
N ARG A 36 12.79 -14.16 5.22
CA ARG A 36 14.06 -13.53 4.83
C ARG A 36 13.99 -12.92 3.43
N ALA A 37 13.31 -13.57 2.49
CA ALA A 37 13.11 -13.07 1.14
C ALA A 37 12.25 -11.78 1.11
N ASP A 38 11.28 -11.66 2.02
CA ASP A 38 10.44 -10.46 2.16
C ASP A 38 11.11 -9.34 2.95
N TRP A 39 12.08 -9.67 3.80
CA TRP A 39 12.69 -8.74 4.76
C TRP A 39 13.21 -7.42 4.15
N PRO A 40 13.87 -7.40 2.97
CA PRO A 40 14.35 -6.14 2.36
C PRO A 40 13.26 -5.08 2.20
N THR A 41 12.04 -5.49 1.84
CA THR A 41 10.88 -4.59 1.74
C THR A 41 10.14 -4.50 3.07
N HIS A 42 9.85 -5.64 3.70
CA HIS A 42 9.04 -5.72 4.91
C HIS A 42 9.57 -4.82 6.03
N GLN A 43 10.89 -4.79 6.24
CA GLN A 43 11.52 -4.00 7.31
C GLN A 43 11.28 -2.49 7.19
N LEU A 44 10.91 -1.99 6.01
CA LEU A 44 10.72 -0.57 5.77
C LEU A 44 9.54 0.00 6.56
N LEU A 45 8.52 -0.82 6.87
CA LEU A 45 7.34 -0.44 7.67
C LEU A 45 7.05 -1.39 8.82
N CYS A 46 7.82 -2.47 9.01
CA CYS A 46 7.53 -3.49 10.01
C CYS A 46 7.37 -2.92 11.43
N GLU A 47 8.35 -2.14 11.89
CA GLU A 47 8.31 -1.49 13.20
C GLU A 47 7.26 -0.38 13.26
N ASP A 48 7.08 0.35 12.15
CA ASP A 48 6.07 1.42 12.08
C ASP A 48 4.67 0.85 12.26
N PHE A 49 4.32 -0.26 11.61
CA PHE A 49 3.04 -0.95 11.84
C PHE A 49 2.91 -1.51 13.26
N ALA A 50 4.00 -2.03 13.83
CA ALA A 50 3.98 -2.57 15.20
C ALA A 50 3.71 -1.48 16.24
N GLY A 51 4.28 -0.30 16.04
CA GLY A 51 4.20 0.85 16.95
C GLY A 51 3.15 1.89 16.58
N PHE A 52 2.37 1.68 15.51
CA PHE A 52 1.43 2.69 15.04
C PHE A 52 0.30 2.89 16.04
N ASP A 53 0.13 4.12 16.51
CA ASP A 53 -0.95 4.46 17.44
C ASP A 53 -2.29 4.55 16.69
N VAL A 54 -3.00 3.43 16.58
CA VAL A 54 -4.33 3.37 15.96
C VAL A 54 -5.34 4.25 16.71
N SER A 55 -5.12 4.52 18.01
CA SER A 55 -6.00 5.38 18.80
C SER A 55 -5.86 6.87 18.46
N SER A 56 -4.77 7.25 17.79
CA SER A 56 -4.57 8.61 17.25
C SER A 56 -5.45 8.93 16.03
N ARG A 57 -6.31 8.00 15.59
CA ARG A 57 -7.20 8.20 14.45
C ARG A 57 -8.07 9.45 14.64
N PRO A 58 -7.98 10.45 13.74
CA PRO A 58 -8.71 11.71 13.94
C PRO A 58 -10.23 11.57 13.87
N THR A 59 -10.74 10.83 12.88
CA THR A 59 -12.18 10.56 12.69
C THR A 59 -12.40 9.14 12.15
N ASP A 60 -13.64 8.67 12.17
CA ASP A 60 -14.06 7.39 11.56
C ASP A 60 -13.89 7.36 10.03
N GLU A 61 -13.87 8.52 9.38
CA GLU A 61 -13.55 8.67 7.95
C GLU A 61 -12.04 8.65 7.65
N HIS A 62 -11.17 8.63 8.66
CA HIS A 62 -9.74 8.45 8.42
C HIS A 62 -9.37 6.98 8.35
N VAL A 63 -8.61 6.62 7.32
CA VAL A 63 -8.03 5.29 7.16
C VAL A 63 -6.51 5.37 7.18
N LEU A 64 -5.87 4.30 7.62
CA LEU A 64 -4.43 4.16 7.51
C LEU A 64 -4.04 4.01 6.04
N ALA A 65 -3.06 4.80 5.59
CA ALA A 65 -2.51 4.79 4.25
C ALA A 65 -0.97 4.84 4.29
N ILE A 66 -0.32 4.59 3.15
CA ILE A 66 1.14 4.63 2.99
C ILE A 66 1.51 5.79 2.08
N LEU A 67 2.38 6.68 2.56
CA LEU A 67 3.02 7.74 1.79
C LEU A 67 4.43 7.29 1.37
N PHE A 68 4.75 7.45 0.09
CA PHE A 68 6.11 7.34 -0.46
C PHE A 68 6.63 8.76 -0.73
N PRO A 69 7.30 9.40 0.24
CA PRO A 69 7.79 10.76 0.09
C PRO A 69 8.94 10.84 -0.93
N VAL A 70 9.00 11.94 -1.67
CA VAL A 70 9.99 12.11 -2.76
C VAL A 70 11.44 12.08 -2.25
N SER A 71 11.72 12.75 -1.14
CA SER A 71 13.09 12.99 -0.64
C SER A 71 13.50 12.06 0.50
N ALA A 72 12.64 11.12 0.92
CA ALA A 72 12.97 10.19 2.01
C ALA A 72 13.12 8.78 1.44
N LYS A 73 14.03 7.99 2.02
CA LYS A 73 14.29 6.60 1.57
C LYS A 73 13.31 5.58 2.14
N LYS A 74 12.47 5.97 3.09
CA LYS A 74 11.51 5.11 3.76
C LYS A 74 10.08 5.61 3.56
N PRO A 75 9.13 4.70 3.29
CA PRO A 75 7.71 5.02 3.29
C PRO A 75 7.24 5.41 4.69
N LYS A 76 6.07 6.03 4.80
CA LYS A 76 5.48 6.46 6.07
C LYS A 76 4.02 6.07 6.16
N LEU A 77 3.59 5.65 7.34
CA LEU A 77 2.17 5.52 7.67
C LEU A 77 1.56 6.90 7.92
N ILE A 78 0.40 7.14 7.34
CA ILE A 78 -0.35 8.40 7.48
C ILE A 78 -1.84 8.11 7.69
N TRP A 79 -2.53 9.02 8.37
CA TRP A 79 -3.99 9.05 8.36
C TRP A 79 -4.47 9.80 7.11
N LEU A 80 -5.27 9.13 6.28
CA LEU A 80 -5.86 9.70 5.07
C LEU A 80 -7.35 9.90 5.28
N HIS A 81 -7.82 11.15 5.18
CA HIS A 81 -9.25 11.46 5.30
C HIS A 81 -9.97 11.04 4.02
N CYS A 82 -10.89 10.08 4.14
CA CYS A 82 -11.69 9.50 3.06
C CYS A 82 -13.16 9.85 3.27
N VAL A 83 -13.59 11.01 2.79
CA VAL A 83 -14.97 11.49 2.95
C VAL A 83 -15.95 10.65 2.16
N TRP A 84 -17.11 10.37 2.75
CA TRP A 84 -18.24 9.82 1.99
C TRP A 84 -18.76 10.85 1.00
N LYS A 85 -18.99 10.40 -0.22
CA LYS A 85 -19.61 11.13 -1.32
C LYS A 85 -20.73 10.31 -1.92
N ASP A 86 -21.72 11.02 -2.43
CA ASP A 86 -22.81 10.45 -3.20
C ASP A 86 -22.71 11.00 -4.62
N ASP A 87 -22.69 10.12 -5.61
CA ASP A 87 -22.93 10.46 -7.02
C ASP A 87 -24.27 9.87 -7.48
N GLU A 88 -24.59 9.97 -8.77
CA GLU A 88 -25.89 9.51 -9.30
C GLU A 88 -26.12 8.00 -9.10
N ASP A 89 -25.04 7.20 -9.03
CA ASP A 89 -25.11 5.75 -9.10
C ASP A 89 -24.69 5.06 -7.80
N ARG A 90 -23.92 5.73 -6.93
CA ARG A 90 -23.38 5.11 -5.71
C ARG A 90 -22.94 6.10 -4.63
N ARG A 91 -22.85 5.55 -3.42
CA ARG A 91 -22.18 6.16 -2.28
C ARG A 91 -20.78 5.56 -2.11
N TYR A 92 -19.75 6.39 -2.03
CA TYR A 92 -18.35 5.95 -1.97
C TYR A 92 -17.46 6.89 -1.16
N GLN A 93 -16.35 6.39 -0.63
CA GLN A 93 -15.33 7.16 0.05
C GLN A 93 -14.26 7.63 -0.94
N SER A 94 -13.89 8.91 -0.81
CA SER A 94 -12.93 9.58 -1.68
C SER A 94 -11.96 10.44 -0.88
N PRO A 95 -10.64 10.26 -1.03
CA PRO A 95 -9.65 11.08 -0.35
C PRO A 95 -9.21 12.31 -1.16
N CYS A 96 -10.04 12.85 -2.05
CA CYS A 96 -9.59 13.83 -3.06
C CYS A 96 -8.92 15.09 -2.48
N ASP A 97 -9.40 15.61 -1.36
CA ASP A 97 -8.82 16.81 -0.73
C ASP A 97 -7.60 16.46 0.12
N ALA A 98 -7.64 15.33 0.82
CA ALA A 98 -6.50 14.82 1.57
C ALA A 98 -5.31 14.48 0.65
N LEU A 99 -5.56 13.93 -0.54
CA LEU A 99 -4.51 13.65 -1.53
C LEU A 99 -3.79 14.91 -2.00
N LYS A 100 -4.47 16.07 -2.11
CA LYS A 100 -3.81 17.33 -2.49
C LYS A 100 -2.79 17.79 -1.45
N VAL A 101 -2.98 17.44 -0.18
CA VAL A 101 -2.04 17.76 0.91
C VAL A 101 -0.73 16.99 0.72
N PHE A 102 -0.81 15.73 0.31
CA PHE A 102 0.35 14.85 0.17
C PHE A 102 0.99 14.88 -1.21
N LEU A 103 0.18 15.01 -2.26
CA LEU A 103 0.61 14.97 -3.65
C LEU A 103 0.90 16.37 -4.24
N GLY A 104 0.47 17.42 -3.55
CA GLY A 104 0.49 18.79 -4.04
C GLY A 104 -0.80 19.13 -4.80
N SER A 105 -1.07 20.43 -4.91
CA SER A 105 -2.31 20.95 -5.55
C SER A 105 -2.18 21.18 -7.06
N SER A 106 -0.97 21.02 -7.62
CA SER A 106 -0.71 21.27 -9.03
C SER A 106 -0.89 20.00 -9.85
N GLY A 107 -1.85 20.01 -10.78
CA GLY A 107 -2.09 18.94 -11.74
C GLY A 107 -3.17 17.93 -11.31
N SER A 108 -3.55 17.06 -12.23
CA SER A 108 -4.48 15.97 -11.97
C SER A 108 -3.78 14.82 -11.25
N VAL A 109 -4.48 14.22 -10.28
CA VAL A 109 -4.07 12.97 -9.63
C VAL A 109 -4.68 11.81 -10.39
N GLU A 110 -3.85 10.88 -10.82
CA GLU A 110 -4.29 9.56 -11.30
C GLU A 110 -4.33 8.59 -10.13
N THR A 111 -5.33 7.73 -10.14
CA THR A 111 -5.52 6.65 -9.17
C THR A 111 -5.62 5.36 -9.93
N THR A 112 -4.69 4.44 -9.67
CA THR A 112 -4.68 3.11 -10.27
C THR A 112 -5.04 2.08 -9.21
N GLY A 113 -6.15 1.38 -9.41
CA GLY A 113 -6.57 0.26 -8.56
C GLY A 113 -5.79 -1.00 -8.88
N VAL A 114 -5.05 -1.53 -7.90
CA VAL A 114 -4.32 -2.79 -7.99
C VAL A 114 -5.16 -3.89 -7.36
N LEU A 115 -5.52 -4.89 -8.16
CA LEU A 115 -6.33 -6.05 -7.73
C LEU A 115 -5.57 -7.37 -7.84
N TYR A 116 -4.48 -7.39 -8.61
CA TYR A 116 -3.67 -8.58 -8.87
C TYR A 116 -2.18 -8.27 -8.70
N ASN A 117 -1.46 -9.18 -8.03
CA ASN A 117 0.00 -9.14 -7.94
C ASN A 117 0.58 -10.17 -8.91
N SER A 118 1.24 -9.68 -9.96
CA SER A 118 1.87 -10.48 -11.00
C SER A 118 3.07 -11.29 -10.51
N LYS A 119 3.85 -10.77 -9.57
CA LYS A 119 5.03 -11.45 -9.01
C LYS A 119 4.66 -12.64 -8.14
N LEU A 120 3.56 -12.53 -7.41
CA LEU A 120 3.02 -13.61 -6.58
C LEU A 120 1.95 -14.44 -7.30
N GLU A 121 1.58 -14.06 -8.52
CA GLU A 121 0.51 -14.67 -9.32
C GLU A 121 -0.79 -14.88 -8.53
N ARG A 122 -1.26 -13.83 -7.84
CA ARG A 122 -2.46 -13.92 -6.99
C ARG A 122 -3.27 -12.63 -6.96
N ASN A 123 -4.59 -12.79 -6.81
CA ASN A 123 -5.46 -11.69 -6.43
C ASN A 123 -5.12 -11.19 -5.02
N LEU A 124 -5.25 -9.90 -4.82
CA LEU A 124 -5.26 -9.30 -3.49
C LEU A 124 -6.50 -9.76 -2.73
N GLU A 125 -6.54 -9.50 -1.43
CA GLU A 125 -7.77 -9.65 -0.63
C GLU A 125 -8.67 -8.41 -0.73
N THR A 126 -8.06 -7.27 -1.03
CA THR A 126 -8.68 -5.95 -1.15
C THR A 126 -8.03 -5.16 -2.28
N THR A 127 -8.79 -4.30 -2.96
CA THR A 127 -8.24 -3.36 -3.94
C THR A 127 -7.34 -2.36 -3.23
N VAL A 128 -6.14 -2.17 -3.77
CA VAL A 128 -5.20 -1.15 -3.30
C VAL A 128 -5.07 -0.06 -4.36
N ASP A 129 -5.47 1.14 -4.01
CA ASP A 129 -5.33 2.30 -4.88
C ASP A 129 -3.94 2.93 -4.71
N ILE A 130 -3.27 3.16 -5.82
CA ILE A 130 -2.00 3.89 -5.89
C ILE A 130 -2.25 5.23 -6.60
N CYS A 131 -1.96 6.31 -5.90
CA CYS A 131 -2.20 7.68 -6.37
C CYS A 131 -0.91 8.43 -6.60
N CYS A 132 -0.75 8.98 -7.80
CA CYS A 132 0.35 9.86 -8.16
C CYS A 132 -0.13 10.95 -9.14
N ARG A 133 0.65 12.02 -9.29
CA ARG A 133 0.34 13.06 -10.27
C ARG A 133 0.69 12.60 -11.67
N THR A 134 -0.14 12.93 -12.67
CA THR A 134 0.10 12.56 -14.08
C THR A 134 0.96 13.55 -14.84
N ALA A 135 1.04 14.78 -14.36
CA ALA A 135 1.82 15.83 -15.00
C ALA A 135 3.34 15.68 -14.76
N PHE A 136 3.81 14.56 -14.21
CA PHE A 136 5.19 14.37 -13.74
C PHE A 136 6.27 14.56 -14.83
N LEU A 137 5.90 14.43 -16.11
CA LEU A 137 6.80 14.67 -17.25
C LEU A 137 6.96 16.16 -17.59
N ILE A 138 6.05 17.03 -17.15
CA ILE A 138 6.00 18.45 -17.54
C ILE A 138 5.88 19.41 -16.36
N ASP A 139 5.68 18.91 -15.14
CA ASP A 139 5.49 19.72 -13.93
C ASP A 139 6.77 19.87 -13.08
N GLY A 140 7.89 19.35 -13.56
CA GLY A 140 9.18 19.37 -12.84
C GLY A 140 9.30 18.33 -11.73
N SER A 141 8.43 17.31 -11.68
CA SER A 141 8.53 16.22 -10.70
C SER A 141 9.88 15.51 -10.80
N VAL A 142 10.55 15.38 -9.65
CA VAL A 142 11.83 14.69 -9.52
C VAL A 142 11.62 13.22 -9.17
N SER A 143 12.64 12.39 -9.41
CA SER A 143 12.65 10.98 -9.03
C SER A 143 12.36 10.81 -7.54
N ASN A 144 11.53 9.82 -7.21
CA ASN A 144 11.16 9.50 -5.85
C ASN A 144 12.23 8.57 -5.23
N GLU A 145 12.96 9.08 -4.22
CA GLU A 145 14.02 8.33 -3.55
C GLU A 145 13.49 7.13 -2.75
N CYS A 146 12.25 7.22 -2.25
CA CYS A 146 11.60 6.14 -1.52
C CYS A 146 11.35 4.94 -2.44
N THR A 147 10.70 5.18 -3.58
CA THR A 147 10.40 4.12 -4.55
C THR A 147 11.70 3.61 -5.18
N ALA A 148 12.69 4.47 -5.45
CA ALA A 148 13.99 4.05 -5.93
C ALA A 148 14.69 3.08 -4.98
N THR A 149 14.51 3.23 -3.66
CA THR A 149 15.05 2.28 -2.66
C THR A 149 14.31 0.94 -2.71
N ILE A 150 13.00 0.96 -2.94
CA ILE A 150 12.17 -0.26 -3.06
C ILE A 150 12.46 -1.02 -4.36
N THR A 151 12.71 -0.31 -5.45
CA THR A 151 12.93 -0.86 -6.79
C THR A 151 14.38 -1.21 -7.10
N ALA A 152 15.33 -0.90 -6.22
CA ALA A 152 16.77 -1.13 -6.41
C ALA A 152 17.24 -2.60 -6.32
N ILE A 153 16.39 -3.60 -6.59
CA ILE A 153 16.82 -5.00 -6.65
C ILE A 153 17.64 -5.23 -7.93
N GLU A 154 18.78 -5.90 -7.80
CA GLU A 154 19.66 -6.25 -8.93
C GLU A 154 18.93 -7.07 -10.01
N GLY A 155 18.98 -6.61 -11.26
CA GLY A 155 18.54 -7.38 -12.44
C GLY A 155 17.14 -7.06 -12.98
N GLU A 156 16.33 -6.23 -12.30
CA GLU A 156 15.04 -5.74 -12.82
C GLU A 156 15.18 -4.32 -13.41
N ASN A 157 14.40 -3.98 -14.43
CA ASN A 157 14.38 -2.62 -15.00
C ASN A 157 13.87 -1.64 -13.93
N LYS A 158 14.69 -0.67 -13.55
CA LYS A 158 14.31 0.34 -12.56
C LYS A 158 13.24 1.27 -13.13
N VAL A 159 12.04 1.22 -12.55
CA VAL A 159 10.98 2.19 -12.83
C VAL A 159 11.32 3.53 -12.16
N ASP A 160 11.38 4.61 -12.94
CA ASP A 160 11.60 5.98 -12.45
C ASP A 160 10.28 6.63 -12.05
N TRP A 161 9.72 6.18 -10.92
CA TRP A 161 8.57 6.85 -10.31
C TRP A 161 8.95 8.27 -9.89
N ARG A 162 8.16 9.25 -10.31
CA ARG A 162 8.41 10.67 -10.04
C ARG A 162 7.30 11.29 -9.20
N GLY A 163 7.70 12.20 -8.31
CA GLY A 163 6.78 12.85 -7.39
C GLY A 163 6.33 11.94 -6.24
N PRO A 164 5.58 12.49 -5.27
CA PRO A 164 5.07 11.72 -4.13
C PRO A 164 4.02 10.71 -4.60
N ILE A 165 3.90 9.61 -3.87
CA ILE A 165 2.86 8.59 -4.10
C ILE A 165 2.14 8.32 -2.79
N VAL A 166 0.82 8.18 -2.84
CA VAL A 166 0.00 7.71 -1.71
C VAL A 166 -0.67 6.42 -2.12
N ALA A 167 -0.66 5.41 -1.25
CA ALA A 167 -1.40 4.18 -1.44
C ALA A 167 -2.35 3.91 -0.28
N TYR A 168 -3.58 3.49 -0.58
CA TYR A 168 -4.61 3.17 0.42
C TYR A 168 -5.48 1.99 -0.04
N SER A 169 -6.15 1.31 0.90
CA SER A 169 -6.94 0.12 0.62
C SER A 169 -8.44 0.41 0.57
N ARG A 170 -9.17 -0.35 -0.25
CA ARG A 170 -10.63 -0.35 -0.35
C ARG A 170 -11.23 -1.69 0.09
N CYS A 171 -12.48 -1.67 0.54
CA CYS A 171 -13.22 -2.86 0.94
C CYS A 171 -13.72 -3.64 -0.28
N GLY A 172 -13.11 -4.79 -0.55
CA GLY A 172 -13.52 -5.70 -1.63
C GLY A 172 -12.55 -5.68 -2.82
N LEU A 173 -12.85 -6.49 -3.84
CA LEU A 173 -12.07 -6.66 -5.07
C LEU A 173 -12.76 -6.05 -6.29
N ASP A 174 -13.59 -5.05 -6.07
CA ASP A 174 -14.17 -4.28 -7.14
C ASP A 174 -13.20 -3.17 -7.56
N ILE A 175 -13.17 -2.85 -8.85
CA ILE A 175 -12.48 -1.65 -9.37
C ILE A 175 -12.99 -0.41 -8.64
N ASP A 176 -14.26 -0.45 -8.24
CA ASP A 176 -15.01 0.68 -7.70
C ASP A 176 -15.54 0.42 -6.28
N ALA A 177 -14.76 -0.29 -5.47
CA ALA A 177 -15.10 -0.61 -4.09
C ALA A 177 -15.45 0.67 -3.28
N PRO A 178 -16.66 0.76 -2.70
CA PRO A 178 -17.19 2.03 -2.21
C PRO A 178 -16.55 2.49 -0.91
N ALA A 179 -16.16 1.59 0.00
CA ALA A 179 -15.57 1.97 1.28
C ALA A 179 -14.05 1.85 1.26
N CYS A 180 -13.35 2.76 1.93
CA CYS A 180 -11.93 2.65 2.25
C CYS A 180 -11.75 1.84 3.53
N LYS A 181 -10.55 1.28 3.73
CA LYS A 181 -10.16 0.62 4.98
C LYS A 181 -8.69 0.89 5.28
N ASP A 182 -8.30 0.58 6.50
CA ASP A 182 -6.89 0.62 6.89
C ASP A 182 -6.07 -0.33 6.03
N ILE A 183 -4.99 0.21 5.48
CA ILE A 183 -3.97 -0.55 4.78
C ILE A 183 -3.23 -1.48 5.73
N THR A 184 -2.78 -2.62 5.23
CA THR A 184 -2.11 -3.67 6.01
C THR A 184 -0.67 -3.90 5.55
N MET A 185 0.10 -4.65 6.35
CA MET A 185 1.43 -5.11 5.92
C MET A 185 1.37 -6.08 4.72
N ALA A 186 0.24 -6.77 4.50
CA ALA A 186 0.04 -7.58 3.31
C ALA A 186 -0.13 -6.70 2.06
N ASP A 187 -0.94 -5.64 2.16
CA ASP A 187 -1.10 -4.64 1.09
C ASP A 187 0.24 -4.00 0.71
N PHE A 188 1.08 -3.69 1.70
CA PHE A 188 2.41 -3.14 1.44
C PHE A 188 3.26 -4.04 0.53
N ARG A 189 3.18 -5.36 0.69
CA ARG A 189 3.87 -6.29 -0.21
C ARG A 189 3.37 -6.13 -1.64
N HIS A 190 2.05 -6.08 -1.82
CA HIS A 190 1.42 -5.90 -3.13
C HIS A 190 1.82 -4.57 -3.80
N ILE A 191 1.89 -3.48 -3.01
CA ILE A 191 2.34 -2.17 -3.51
C ILE A 191 3.80 -2.22 -3.96
N THR A 192 4.69 -2.79 -3.14
CA THR A 192 6.12 -2.85 -3.49
C THR A 192 6.40 -3.69 -4.73
N ASP A 193 5.63 -4.77 -4.93
CA ASP A 193 5.74 -5.57 -6.15
C ASP A 193 5.19 -4.81 -7.36
N TYR A 194 4.06 -4.11 -7.24
CA TYR A 194 3.53 -3.27 -8.31
C TYR A 194 4.53 -2.18 -8.73
N LEU A 195 5.10 -1.45 -7.77
CA LEU A 195 6.06 -0.37 -8.03
C LEU A 195 7.34 -0.86 -8.75
N ARG A 196 7.64 -2.18 -8.72
CA ARG A 196 8.77 -2.78 -9.43
C ARG A 196 8.45 -3.20 -10.86
N THR A 197 7.21 -3.57 -11.12
CA THR A 197 6.81 -4.23 -12.38
C THR A 197 6.11 -3.31 -13.37
N TYR A 198 5.63 -2.15 -12.92
CA TYR A 198 4.83 -1.21 -13.72
C TYR A 198 5.67 -0.06 -14.25
#